data_AF-X0Z7K4-F1
#
_entry.id   AF-X0Z7K4-F1
#
_cell.length_a   1.000
_cell.length_b   1.000
_cell.length_c   1.000
_cell.angle_alpha   90.00
_cell.angle_beta   90.00
_cell.angle_gamma   90.00
#
_symmetry.space_group_name_H-M   'P 1'
#
loop_
_entity.id
_entity.type
_entity.pdbx_description
1 polymer ?
#
loop_
_entity_poly.entity_id
_entity_poly.type
_entity_poly.pdbx_seq_one_letter_code
_entity_poly.pdbx_strand_id
1 'polypeptide(L)'
;ATCAVFLMENARKMQAEGYSKDEILASCCYAIVENMARSLWHQVEFPDNTIVLLHGQTMLSDPLPLAVTHRAQEYMGSKTFCLVPPFPGHRACIGLVKSIEDKGLPEIEEYCYLDDLIEREFDKKIIVCRGAACGDKNSRCVRTKIYSEDIHGKISLTLGGCTAVNELEAQKKRGEKNKIPGAYNAIWKFIDEKLPKSKDKKRLVIPRSFAISEKAFFFGKVFEQFDIPVHIDNVQERDIMEGQPLFPIDTCAPNIGATGQFLRLAREQHGIIMLPQIDFLPVEGESVG
;
A
#
# COMPACT_ATOMS: atom_id res chain seq x y z
N ALA A 1 -13.45 -13.99 0.05
CA ALA A 1 -12.16 -13.66 0.69
C ALA A 1 -11.94 -12.14 0.64
N THR A 2 -11.45 -11.53 1.71
CA THR A 2 -11.38 -10.06 1.86
C THR A 2 -10.04 -9.43 1.43
N CYS A 3 -9.04 -10.26 1.11
CA CYS A 3 -7.75 -9.83 0.57
C CYS A 3 -7.78 -9.77 -0.98
N ALA A 4 -7.22 -8.71 -1.56
CA ALA A 4 -7.10 -8.51 -3.02
C ALA A 4 -6.46 -9.70 -3.77
N VAL A 5 -5.53 -10.42 -3.13
CA VAL A 5 -4.86 -11.59 -3.72
C VAL A 5 -5.82 -12.78 -3.88
N PHE A 6 -6.64 -13.06 -2.86
CA PHE A 6 -7.62 -14.15 -2.92
C PHE A 6 -8.88 -13.79 -3.73
N LEU A 7 -9.07 -12.51 -4.06
CA LEU A 7 -10.20 -12.07 -4.89
C LEU A 7 -10.10 -12.60 -6.31
N MET A 8 -8.90 -12.58 -6.92
CA MET A 8 -8.70 -13.14 -8.26
C MET A 8 -8.86 -14.66 -8.30
N GLU A 9 -8.39 -15.38 -7.28
CA GLU A 9 -8.53 -16.83 -7.21
C GLU A 9 -10.01 -17.24 -7.04
N ASN A 10 -10.75 -16.56 -6.16
CA ASN A 10 -12.18 -16.82 -6.00
C ASN A 10 -12.99 -16.40 -7.23
N ALA A 11 -12.65 -15.29 -7.88
CA ALA A 11 -13.27 -14.90 -9.14
C ALA A 11 -13.08 -15.98 -10.23
N ARG A 12 -11.89 -16.59 -10.32
CA ARG A 12 -11.63 -17.71 -11.24
C ARG A 12 -12.41 -18.98 -10.88
N LYS A 13 -12.55 -19.30 -9.58
CA LYS A 13 -13.39 -20.42 -9.12
C LYS A 13 -14.85 -20.20 -9.46
N MET A 14 -15.40 -19.03 -9.13
CA MET A 14 -16.76 -18.65 -9.50
C MET A 14 -16.97 -18.69 -11.02
N GLN A 15 -15.99 -18.24 -11.80
CA GLN A 15 -16.06 -18.35 -13.25
C GLN A 15 -16.11 -19.81 -13.73
N ALA A 16 -15.31 -20.70 -13.14
CA ALA A 16 -15.31 -22.13 -13.46
C ALA A 16 -16.61 -22.84 -13.04
N GLU A 17 -17.24 -22.36 -11.97
CA GLU A 17 -18.54 -22.83 -11.46
C GLU A 17 -19.73 -22.27 -12.27
N GLY A 18 -19.47 -21.41 -13.25
CA GLY A 18 -20.50 -20.90 -14.18
C GLY A 18 -21.22 -19.65 -13.70
N TYR A 19 -20.74 -18.98 -12.65
CA TYR A 19 -21.31 -17.70 -12.20
C TYR A 19 -21.15 -16.63 -13.27
N SER A 20 -22.13 -15.73 -13.33
CA SER A 20 -22.10 -14.61 -14.25
C SER A 20 -21.01 -13.60 -13.87
N LYS A 21 -20.55 -12.84 -14.86
CA LYS A 21 -19.55 -11.78 -14.64
C LYS A 21 -20.05 -10.74 -13.63
N ASP A 22 -21.33 -10.42 -13.66
CA ASP A 22 -21.94 -9.41 -12.79
C ASP A 22 -21.96 -9.88 -11.33
N GLU A 23 -22.26 -11.16 -11.08
CA GLU A 23 -22.19 -11.76 -9.73
C GLU A 23 -20.75 -11.81 -9.21
N ILE A 24 -19.79 -12.16 -10.06
CA ILE A 24 -18.36 -12.14 -9.69
C ILE A 24 -17.93 -10.73 -9.32
N LEU A 25 -18.32 -9.72 -10.11
CA LEU A 25 -17.98 -8.32 -9.86
C LEU A 25 -18.62 -7.81 -8.56
N ALA A 26 -19.90 -8.09 -8.35
CA ALA A 26 -20.63 -7.74 -7.13
C ALA A 26 -19.98 -8.37 -5.88
N SER A 27 -19.65 -9.67 -5.96
CA SER A 27 -18.95 -10.40 -4.90
C SER A 27 -17.58 -9.78 -4.58
N CYS A 28 -16.82 -9.42 -5.63
CA CYS A 28 -15.52 -8.78 -5.45
C CYS A 28 -15.64 -7.41 -4.77
N CYS A 29 -16.57 -6.57 -5.24
CA CYS A 29 -16.83 -5.25 -4.65
C CYS A 29 -17.28 -5.38 -3.19
N TYR A 30 -18.21 -6.29 -2.90
CA TYR A 30 -18.69 -6.51 -1.53
C TYR A 30 -17.58 -7.00 -0.61
N ALA A 31 -16.71 -7.89 -1.07
CA ALA A 31 -15.59 -8.38 -0.27
C ALA A 31 -14.55 -7.29 0.08
N ILE A 32 -14.31 -6.33 -0.82
CA ILE A 32 -13.47 -5.16 -0.53
C ILE A 32 -14.11 -4.31 0.57
N VAL A 33 -15.41 -4.04 0.44
CA VAL A 33 -16.17 -3.24 1.41
C VAL A 33 -16.26 -3.94 2.76
N GLU A 34 -16.51 -5.25 2.79
CA GLU A 34 -16.56 -6.06 4.00
C GLU A 34 -15.23 -6.03 4.76
N ASN A 35 -14.11 -6.06 4.03
CA ASN A 35 -12.80 -5.90 4.62
C ASN A 35 -12.65 -4.52 5.30
N MET A 36 -13.07 -3.46 4.62
CA MET A 36 -13.06 -2.10 5.16
C MET A 36 -13.97 -1.98 6.38
N ALA A 37 -15.17 -2.54 6.33
CA ALA A 37 -16.13 -2.53 7.43
C ALA A 37 -15.56 -3.19 8.68
N ARG A 38 -15.01 -4.41 8.53
CA ARG A 38 -14.42 -5.13 9.66
C ARG A 38 -13.18 -4.45 10.24
N SER A 39 -12.32 -3.88 9.40
CA SER A 39 -11.02 -3.37 9.83
C SER A 39 -11.03 -1.91 10.25
N LEU A 40 -11.85 -1.05 9.64
CA LEU A 40 -11.79 0.40 9.82
C LEU A 40 -13.03 0.98 10.48
N TRP A 41 -14.23 0.45 10.21
CA TRP A 41 -15.47 1.14 10.58
C TRP A 41 -15.74 1.17 12.09
N HIS A 42 -15.22 0.20 12.84
CA HIS A 42 -15.29 0.23 14.31
C HIS A 42 -14.34 1.27 14.94
N GLN A 43 -13.39 1.80 14.18
CA GLN A 43 -12.42 2.79 14.64
C GLN A 43 -12.87 4.23 14.35
N VAL A 44 -14.01 4.42 13.68
CA VAL A 44 -14.54 5.73 13.30
C VAL A 44 -15.98 5.87 13.74
N GLU A 45 -16.35 7.05 14.19
CA GLU A 45 -17.71 7.33 14.62
C GLU A 45 -18.62 7.53 13.40
N PHE A 46 -19.73 6.79 13.37
CA PHE A 46 -20.76 6.91 12.35
C PHE A 46 -22.01 7.52 12.99
N PRO A 47 -22.29 8.82 12.77
CA PRO A 47 -23.45 9.46 13.38
C PRO A 47 -24.75 8.94 12.77
N ASP A 48 -25.77 8.74 13.59
CA ASP A 48 -27.09 8.34 13.12
C ASP A 48 -27.71 9.36 12.15
N ASN A 49 -28.54 8.87 11.22
CA ASN A 49 -29.26 9.69 10.24
C ASN A 49 -28.32 10.55 9.37
N THR A 50 -27.16 10.01 9.01
CA THR A 50 -26.14 10.72 8.23
C THR A 50 -26.25 10.44 6.74
N ILE A 51 -25.87 11.43 5.94
CA ILE A 51 -25.54 11.25 4.52
C ILE A 51 -24.02 11.05 4.40
N VAL A 52 -23.62 9.84 4.00
CA VAL A 52 -22.23 9.47 3.75
C VAL A 52 -21.86 9.82 2.31
N LEU A 53 -20.90 10.72 2.15
CA LEU A 53 -20.42 11.13 0.82
C LEU A 53 -19.30 10.20 0.36
N LEU A 54 -19.53 9.46 -0.73
CA LEU A 54 -18.58 8.49 -1.28
C LEU A 54 -17.66 9.14 -2.32
N HIS A 55 -16.36 9.23 -2.02
CA HIS A 55 -15.36 9.87 -2.88
C HIS A 55 -14.34 8.87 -3.45
N GLY A 56 -13.65 9.29 -4.51
CA GLY A 56 -12.65 8.51 -5.24
C GLY A 56 -13.15 8.06 -6.61
N GLN A 57 -12.22 7.92 -7.57
CA GLN A 57 -12.55 7.54 -8.95
C GLN A 57 -13.28 6.20 -9.05
N THR A 58 -13.01 5.28 -8.11
CA THR A 58 -13.65 3.97 -8.03
C THR A 58 -15.16 4.06 -7.75
N MET A 59 -15.66 5.18 -7.22
CA MET A 59 -17.09 5.39 -6.96
C MET A 59 -17.92 5.70 -8.22
N LEU A 60 -17.27 5.86 -9.38
CA LEU A 60 -17.96 5.90 -10.68
C LEU A 60 -18.47 4.53 -11.15
N SER A 61 -17.97 3.45 -10.55
CA SER A 61 -18.37 2.08 -10.90
C SER A 61 -19.52 1.65 -9.99
N ASP A 62 -20.77 1.71 -10.47
CA ASP A 62 -22.01 1.43 -9.71
C ASP A 62 -21.96 0.27 -8.69
N PRO A 63 -21.32 -0.89 -8.97
CA PRO A 63 -21.25 -1.99 -8.02
C PRO A 63 -20.57 -1.64 -6.68
N LEU A 64 -19.56 -0.77 -6.69
CA LEU A 64 -18.82 -0.41 -5.48
C LEU A 64 -19.60 0.52 -4.53
N PRO A 65 -20.16 1.67 -4.96
CA PRO A 65 -20.98 2.50 -4.09
C PRO A 65 -22.23 1.76 -3.63
N LEU A 66 -22.82 0.88 -4.43
CA LEU A 66 -23.92 0.02 -3.99
C LEU A 66 -23.49 -0.92 -2.85
N ALA A 67 -22.34 -1.60 -2.99
CA ALA A 67 -21.79 -2.46 -1.95
C ALA A 67 -21.48 -1.68 -0.66
N VAL A 68 -20.89 -0.48 -0.77
CA VAL A 68 -20.64 0.40 0.38
C VAL A 68 -21.94 0.80 1.06
N THR A 69 -22.94 1.22 0.28
CA THR A 69 -24.24 1.65 0.79
C THR A 69 -24.93 0.53 1.56
N HIS A 70 -25.03 -0.64 0.93
CA HIS A 70 -25.65 -1.82 1.55
C HIS A 70 -24.96 -2.17 2.87
N ARG A 71 -23.63 -2.29 2.84
CA ARG A 71 -22.89 -2.71 4.03
C ARG A 71 -22.92 -1.68 5.15
N ALA A 72 -22.91 -0.38 4.82
CA ALA A 72 -23.02 0.71 5.79
C ALA A 72 -24.39 0.71 6.48
N GLN A 73 -25.48 0.46 5.73
CA GLN A 73 -26.81 0.33 6.29
C GLN A 73 -26.93 -0.89 7.23
N GLU A 74 -26.35 -2.03 6.83
CA GLU A 74 -26.27 -3.21 7.70
C GLU A 74 -25.45 -2.93 8.97
N TYR A 75 -24.35 -2.20 8.84
CA TYR A 75 -23.44 -1.92 9.95
C TYR A 75 -24.06 -0.97 10.99
N MET A 76 -24.72 0.09 10.54
CA MET A 76 -25.26 1.13 11.42
C MET A 76 -26.65 0.82 11.97
N GLY A 77 -27.43 -0.03 11.29
CA GLY A 77 -28.81 -0.34 11.69
C GLY A 77 -29.77 0.86 11.67
N SER A 78 -29.32 2.03 11.20
CA SER A 78 -30.05 3.29 11.15
C SER A 78 -30.19 3.83 9.72
N LYS A 79 -30.87 4.97 9.55
CA LYS A 79 -31.13 5.58 8.22
C LYS A 79 -29.88 6.25 7.66
N THR A 80 -28.94 5.45 7.19
CA THR A 80 -27.73 5.91 6.51
C THR A 80 -27.97 5.95 5.01
N PHE A 81 -27.74 7.11 4.40
CA PHE A 81 -27.83 7.29 2.95
C PHE A 81 -26.45 7.59 2.39
N CYS A 82 -26.08 6.93 1.30
CA CYS A 82 -24.84 7.23 0.61
C CYS A 82 -25.12 8.08 -0.62
N LEU A 83 -24.27 9.08 -0.86
CA LEU A 83 -24.34 9.91 -2.06
C LEU A 83 -22.97 9.96 -2.74
N VAL A 84 -22.95 9.55 -4.01
CA VAL A 84 -21.81 9.75 -4.90
C VAL A 84 -21.97 11.16 -5.50
N PRO A 85 -21.07 12.11 -5.22
CA PRO A 85 -21.14 13.43 -5.84
C PRO A 85 -20.89 13.34 -7.35
N PRO A 86 -21.28 14.35 -8.15
CA PRO A 86 -21.14 14.31 -9.62
C PRO A 86 -19.71 14.05 -10.13
N PHE A 87 -18.69 14.44 -9.36
CA PHE A 87 -17.28 14.27 -9.73
C PHE A 87 -16.47 13.65 -8.58
N PRO A 88 -16.71 12.38 -8.22
CA PRO A 88 -16.17 11.77 -7.01
C PRO A 88 -14.64 11.62 -7.06
N GLY A 89 -14.06 11.46 -8.25
CA GLY A 89 -12.60 11.42 -8.44
C GLY A 89 -11.91 12.79 -8.45
N HIS A 90 -12.65 13.87 -8.71
CA HIS A 90 -12.07 15.22 -8.87
C HIS A 90 -12.10 16.04 -7.57
N ARG A 91 -12.78 15.56 -6.53
CA ARG A 91 -12.93 16.32 -5.27
C ARG A 91 -11.58 16.71 -4.64
N ALA A 92 -10.58 15.83 -4.74
CA ALA A 92 -9.21 16.14 -4.30
C ALA A 92 -8.62 17.32 -5.09
N CYS A 93 -8.89 17.41 -6.39
CA CYS A 93 -8.45 18.51 -7.25
C CYS A 93 -9.26 19.80 -6.99
N ILE A 94 -10.56 19.72 -6.75
CA ILE A 94 -11.41 20.89 -6.45
C ILE A 94 -10.96 21.57 -5.15
N GLY A 95 -10.57 20.79 -4.13
CA GLY A 95 -9.96 21.35 -2.91
C GLY A 95 -8.61 22.03 -3.16
N LEU A 96 -7.86 21.55 -4.15
CA LEU A 96 -6.62 22.18 -4.59
C LEU A 96 -6.86 23.49 -5.35
N VAL A 97 -7.98 23.66 -6.08
CA VAL A 97 -8.29 24.92 -6.77
C VAL A 97 -8.32 26.10 -5.79
N LYS A 98 -9.01 25.97 -4.65
CA LYS A 98 -8.97 26.99 -3.60
C LYS A 98 -7.57 27.21 -3.01
N SER A 99 -6.79 26.13 -2.90
CA SER A 99 -5.40 26.18 -2.42
C SER A 99 -4.44 26.81 -3.44
N ILE A 100 -4.83 26.82 -4.72
CA ILE A 100 -4.14 27.46 -5.84
C ILE A 100 -4.55 28.93 -5.93
N GLU A 101 -5.82 29.27 -5.71
CA GLU A 101 -6.32 30.66 -5.64
C GLU A 101 -5.66 31.45 -4.49
N ASP A 102 -5.41 30.81 -3.34
CA ASP A 102 -4.79 31.46 -2.17
C ASP A 102 -3.28 31.73 -2.29
N LYS A 103 -2.64 31.31 -3.40
CA LYS A 103 -1.21 31.54 -3.63
C LYS A 103 -1.07 32.13 -5.01
N GLY A 104 -0.46 33.31 -5.13
CA GLY A 104 -0.14 33.97 -6.41
C GLY A 104 0.75 33.12 -7.32
N LEU A 105 0.17 32.05 -7.86
CA LEU A 105 0.74 31.14 -8.84
C LEU A 105 0.51 31.79 -10.21
N PRO A 106 1.51 31.73 -11.11
CA PRO A 106 1.38 32.35 -12.43
C PRO A 106 0.19 31.75 -13.20
N GLU A 107 -0.60 32.62 -13.84
CA GLU A 107 -1.75 32.23 -14.67
C GLU A 107 -1.31 31.26 -15.78
N ILE A 108 -2.06 30.16 -15.95
CA ILE A 108 -1.82 29.22 -17.05
C ILE A 108 -2.55 29.77 -18.28
N GLU A 109 -1.79 30.34 -19.22
CA GLU A 109 -2.34 31.04 -20.40
C GLU A 109 -2.76 30.11 -21.57
N GLU A 110 -2.34 28.84 -21.59
CA GLU A 110 -2.67 27.91 -22.69
C GLU A 110 -3.49 26.69 -22.20
N TYR A 111 -4.69 26.53 -22.77
CA TYR A 111 -5.57 25.37 -22.55
C TYR A 111 -5.39 24.34 -23.68
N CYS A 112 -5.35 23.05 -23.33
CA CYS A 112 -5.38 21.94 -24.27
C CYS A 112 -6.84 21.43 -24.40
N TYR A 113 -7.36 21.32 -25.61
CA TYR A 113 -8.69 20.74 -25.87
C TYR A 113 -8.59 19.21 -25.95
N LEU A 114 -9.62 18.52 -25.45
CA LEU A 114 -9.64 17.06 -25.32
C LEU A 114 -9.68 16.36 -26.69
N ASP A 115 -10.39 16.93 -27.66
CA ASP A 115 -10.52 16.35 -29.02
C ASP A 115 -9.15 16.32 -29.73
N ASP A 116 -8.35 17.38 -29.56
CA ASP A 116 -6.96 17.46 -30.06
C ASP A 116 -6.05 16.37 -29.46
N LEU A 117 -6.42 15.79 -28.31
CA LEU A 117 -5.67 14.71 -27.67
C LEU A 117 -6.14 13.33 -28.15
N ILE A 118 -7.42 13.19 -28.53
CA ILE A 118 -8.05 11.92 -28.93
C ILE A 118 -7.73 11.58 -30.38
N GLU A 119 -7.79 12.56 -31.29
CA GLU A 119 -7.55 12.36 -32.72
C GLU A 119 -6.06 12.28 -33.07
N ARG A 120 -5.20 12.55 -32.10
CA ARG A 120 -3.77 12.64 -32.31
C ARG A 120 -3.12 11.27 -32.38
N GLU A 121 -2.38 11.03 -33.45
CA GLU A 121 -1.57 9.82 -33.58
C GLU A 121 -0.34 9.91 -32.68
N PHE A 122 -0.05 8.82 -31.98
CA PHE A 122 1.11 8.73 -31.10
C PHE A 122 1.94 7.48 -31.34
N ASP A 123 3.25 7.69 -31.36
CA ASP A 123 4.25 6.64 -31.25
C ASP A 123 4.38 6.17 -29.81
N LYS A 124 4.20 4.87 -29.61
CA LYS A 124 4.31 4.23 -28.30
C LYS A 124 5.68 3.57 -28.14
N LYS A 125 6.41 3.93 -27.09
CA LYS A 125 7.67 3.27 -26.71
C LYS A 125 7.61 2.79 -25.28
N ILE A 126 7.84 1.51 -25.06
CA ILE A 126 7.98 0.96 -23.71
C ILE A 126 9.33 1.39 -23.12
N ILE A 127 9.30 1.98 -21.92
CA ILE A 127 10.49 2.32 -21.12
C ILE A 127 10.51 1.45 -19.88
N VAL A 128 11.69 0.92 -19.51
CA VAL A 128 11.85 0.13 -18.29
C VAL A 128 12.65 0.94 -17.26
N CYS A 129 12.03 1.23 -16.11
CA CYS A 129 12.74 1.70 -14.93
C CYS A 129 13.47 0.52 -14.29
N ARG A 130 14.80 0.56 -14.32
CA ARG A 130 15.67 -0.45 -13.70
C ARG A 130 16.04 -0.06 -12.27
N GLY A 131 15.04 0.35 -11.48
CA GLY A 131 15.28 0.73 -10.10
C GLY A 131 15.80 2.13 -9.83
N ALA A 132 16.03 2.93 -10.87
CA ALA A 132 16.70 4.22 -10.73
C ALA A 132 15.97 5.21 -9.78
N ALA A 133 14.66 5.04 -9.60
CA ALA A 133 13.85 5.88 -8.74
C ALA A 133 13.62 5.35 -7.32
N CYS A 134 13.44 4.04 -7.17
CA CYS A 134 13.29 3.39 -5.86
C CYS A 134 14.63 2.98 -5.23
N GLY A 135 15.73 3.07 -5.97
CA GLY A 135 17.07 2.65 -5.54
C GLY A 135 17.34 1.14 -5.65
N ASP A 136 16.34 0.34 -6.01
CA ASP A 136 16.43 -1.12 -6.09
C ASP A 136 16.91 -1.58 -7.47
N LYS A 137 18.16 -2.03 -7.57
CA LYS A 137 18.80 -2.48 -8.83
C LYS A 137 18.11 -3.69 -9.48
N ASN A 138 17.27 -4.43 -8.74
CA ASN A 138 16.54 -5.59 -9.20
C ASN A 138 15.14 -5.24 -9.71
N SER A 139 14.57 -4.11 -9.26
CA SER A 139 13.29 -3.61 -9.75
C SER A 139 13.30 -3.39 -11.27
N ARG A 140 12.25 -3.88 -11.95
CA ARG A 140 11.99 -3.66 -13.38
C ARG A 140 10.53 -3.22 -13.54
N CYS A 141 10.30 -1.91 -13.51
CA CYS A 141 8.96 -1.36 -13.72
C CYS A 141 8.81 -0.87 -15.16
N VAL A 142 7.74 -1.30 -15.83
CA VAL A 142 7.47 -0.95 -17.23
C VAL A 142 6.58 0.30 -17.29
N ARG A 143 6.96 1.26 -18.14
CA ARG A 143 6.21 2.51 -18.40
C ARG A 143 6.01 2.67 -19.89
N THR A 144 4.99 3.43 -20.26
CA THR A 144 4.74 3.76 -21.65
C THR A 144 5.17 5.20 -21.91
N LYS A 145 6.15 5.40 -22.78
CA LYS A 145 6.37 6.70 -23.41
C LYS A 145 5.39 6.83 -24.57
N ILE A 146 4.77 7.99 -24.64
CA ILE A 146 3.96 8.43 -25.77
C ILE A 146 4.68 9.62 -26.38
N TYR A 147 4.87 9.57 -27.70
CA TYR A 147 5.48 10.61 -28.49
C TYR A 147 4.56 10.99 -29.64
N SER A 148 4.40 12.28 -29.92
CA SER A 148 3.69 12.76 -31.10
C SER A 148 4.31 14.09 -31.52
N GLU A 149 4.42 14.31 -32.82
CA GLU A 149 4.96 15.54 -33.40
C GLU A 149 4.00 15.99 -34.50
N ASP A 150 3.45 17.18 -34.35
CA ASP A 150 2.54 17.79 -35.33
C ASP A 150 2.91 19.26 -35.58
N ILE A 151 2.07 19.97 -36.34
CA ILE A 151 2.22 21.38 -36.64
C ILE A 151 2.18 22.29 -35.39
N HIS A 152 1.62 21.82 -34.28
CA HIS A 152 1.54 22.51 -33.00
C HIS A 152 2.71 22.18 -32.07
N GLY A 153 3.57 21.24 -32.47
CA GLY A 153 4.83 20.93 -31.82
C GLY A 153 4.93 19.50 -31.32
N LYS A 154 5.92 19.31 -30.43
CA LYS A 154 6.40 18.01 -30.01
C LYS A 154 5.86 17.65 -28.63
N ILE A 155 4.99 16.64 -28.56
CA ILE A 155 4.48 16.07 -27.32
C ILE A 155 5.28 14.82 -26.96
N SER A 156 5.82 14.80 -25.74
CA SER A 156 6.53 13.64 -25.19
C SER A 156 6.11 13.45 -23.73
N LEU A 157 5.26 12.46 -23.50
CA LEU A 157 4.69 12.15 -22.19
C LEU A 157 5.06 10.72 -21.78
N THR A 158 5.19 10.48 -20.47
CA THR A 158 5.38 9.12 -19.95
C THR A 158 4.19 8.77 -19.07
N LEU A 159 3.42 7.76 -19.48
CA LEU A 159 2.27 7.26 -18.76
C LEU A 159 2.62 6.09 -17.84
N GLY A 160 2.03 6.11 -16.64
CA GLY A 160 2.27 5.14 -15.58
C GLY A 160 3.59 5.37 -14.84
N GLY A 161 3.83 4.56 -13.81
CA GLY A 161 5.00 4.65 -12.92
C GLY A 161 4.59 4.67 -11.46
N CYS A 162 5.42 4.09 -10.59
CA CYS A 162 5.24 4.24 -9.15
C CYS A 162 5.53 5.69 -8.73
N THR A 163 4.98 6.11 -7.59
CA THR A 163 5.14 7.45 -7.04
C THR A 163 6.60 7.91 -7.04
N ALA A 164 7.53 7.02 -6.68
CA ALA A 164 8.97 7.31 -6.66
C ALA A 164 9.53 7.75 -8.04
N VAL A 165 9.06 7.16 -9.14
CA VAL A 165 9.52 7.53 -10.50
C VAL A 165 8.97 8.89 -10.91
N ASN A 166 7.70 9.16 -10.60
CA ASN A 166 7.05 10.43 -10.91
C ASN A 166 7.69 11.57 -10.10
N GLU A 167 8.02 11.33 -8.83
CA GLU A 167 8.77 12.24 -7.98
C GLU A 167 10.19 12.48 -8.51
N LEU A 168 10.91 11.42 -8.92
CA LEU A 168 12.26 11.55 -9.49
C LEU A 168 12.26 12.41 -10.78
N GLU A 169 11.28 12.21 -11.67
CA GLU A 169 11.15 13.00 -12.89
C GLU A 169 10.75 14.46 -12.59
N ALA A 170 9.86 14.68 -11.63
CA ALA A 170 9.48 16.02 -11.18
C ALA A 170 10.67 16.76 -10.54
N GLN A 171 11.48 16.08 -9.72
CA GLN A 171 12.71 16.62 -9.13
C GLN A 171 13.75 16.98 -10.20
N LYS A 172 13.90 16.15 -11.24
CA LYS A 172 14.80 16.46 -12.38
C LYS A 172 14.33 17.67 -13.18
N LYS A 173 13.02 17.86 -13.36
CA LYS A 173 12.46 18.98 -14.13
C LYS A 173 12.49 20.32 -13.39
N ARG A 174 12.36 20.32 -12.06
CA ARG A 174 12.26 21.56 -11.26
C ARG A 174 13.61 22.13 -10.81
N GLY A 175 14.74 21.49 -11.11
CA GLY A 175 16.07 21.95 -10.71
C GLY A 175 16.34 21.94 -9.20
N GLU A 176 15.30 21.85 -8.38
CA GLU A 176 15.38 21.95 -6.92
C GLU A 176 14.96 20.64 -6.25
N LYS A 177 15.93 20.04 -5.57
CA LYS A 177 15.70 18.98 -4.58
C LYS A 177 15.03 19.60 -3.35
N ASN A 178 13.73 19.83 -3.40
CA ASN A 178 12.96 19.88 -2.16
C ASN A 178 12.87 18.46 -1.60
N LYS A 179 13.88 18.08 -0.81
CA LYS A 179 13.90 16.85 -0.02
C LYS A 179 12.75 16.94 0.97
N ILE A 180 11.63 16.30 0.66
CA ILE A 180 10.65 15.92 1.67
C ILE A 180 11.42 15.02 2.66
N PRO A 181 11.57 15.40 3.94
CA PRO A 181 12.27 14.57 4.91
C PRO A 181 11.56 13.24 5.04
N GLY A 182 12.29 12.13 4.85
CA GLY A 182 11.76 10.78 4.96
C GLY A 182 11.50 10.40 6.41
N ALA A 183 10.48 11.01 7.04
CA ALA A 183 10.17 10.89 8.45
C ALA A 183 10.03 9.42 8.91
N TYR A 184 9.38 8.58 8.11
CA TYR A 184 9.25 7.14 8.40
C TYR A 184 10.59 6.40 8.40
N ASN A 185 11.49 6.71 7.47
CA ASN A 185 12.83 6.10 7.44
C ASN A 185 13.68 6.60 8.63
N ALA A 186 13.55 7.88 8.98
CA ALA A 186 14.20 8.45 10.16
C ALA A 186 13.73 7.77 11.47
N ILE A 187 12.41 7.59 11.64
CA ILE A 187 11.82 6.86 12.77
C ILE A 187 12.30 5.40 12.78
N TRP A 188 12.31 4.73 11.63
CA TRP A 188 12.74 3.34 11.53
C TRP A 188 14.20 3.16 11.93
N LYS A 189 15.10 4.00 11.42
CA LYS A 189 16.53 4.01 11.79
C LYS A 189 16.73 4.31 13.26
N PHE A 190 16.05 5.32 13.79
CA PHE A 190 16.11 5.67 15.20
C PHE A 190 15.69 4.51 16.11
N ILE A 191 14.65 3.77 15.74
CA ILE A 191 14.23 2.58 16.48
C ILE A 191 15.28 1.47 16.35
N ASP A 192 15.76 1.19 15.13
CA ASP A 192 16.74 0.15 14.87
C ASP A 192 18.07 0.34 15.62
N GLU A 193 18.52 1.59 15.77
CA GLU A 193 19.70 1.95 16.55
C GLU A 193 19.58 1.60 18.03
N LYS A 194 18.35 1.51 18.55
CA LYS A 194 18.06 1.22 19.97
C LYS A 194 17.79 -0.26 20.24
N LEU A 195 17.71 -1.09 19.19
CA LEU A 195 17.46 -2.52 19.33
C LEU A 195 18.72 -3.24 19.85
N PRO A 196 18.56 -4.26 20.74
CA PRO A 196 19.65 -5.13 21.14
C PRO A 196 20.31 -5.81 19.93
N LYS A 197 21.64 -5.68 19.83
CA LYS A 197 22.45 -6.26 18.74
C LYS A 197 23.67 -6.99 19.31
N SER A 198 23.49 -8.24 19.71
CA SER A 198 24.59 -9.10 20.12
C SER A 198 25.30 -9.73 18.92
N LYS A 199 26.62 -9.94 19.05
CA LYS A 199 27.46 -10.75 18.14
C LYS A 199 27.82 -12.11 18.72
N ASP A 200 27.31 -12.44 19.91
CA ASP A 200 27.60 -13.73 20.55
C ASP A 200 27.09 -14.89 19.68
N LYS A 201 27.89 -15.94 19.56
CA LYS A 201 27.56 -17.16 18.81
C LYS A 201 26.44 -17.97 19.47
N LYS A 202 26.18 -17.76 20.77
CA LYS A 202 25.09 -18.39 21.54
C LYS A 202 23.94 -17.42 21.83
N ARG A 203 23.88 -16.28 21.11
CA ARG A 203 22.83 -15.28 21.28
C ARG A 203 21.43 -15.83 21.05
N LEU A 204 20.47 -15.28 21.78
CA LEU A 204 19.04 -15.35 21.48
C LEU A 204 18.75 -14.40 20.32
N VAL A 205 18.20 -14.91 19.23
CA VAL A 205 17.76 -14.10 18.10
C VAL A 205 16.25 -13.94 18.13
N ILE A 206 15.78 -12.70 18.04
CA ILE A 206 14.35 -12.39 17.88
C ILE A 206 14.17 -11.74 16.50
N PRO A 207 13.54 -12.42 15.53
CA PRO A 207 13.25 -11.83 14.24
C PRO A 207 12.14 -10.79 14.40
N ARG A 208 12.43 -9.57 13.97
CA ARG A 208 11.51 -8.45 13.89
C ARG A 208 10.99 -8.34 12.46
N SER A 209 9.75 -8.76 12.29
CA SER A 209 8.99 -8.59 11.06
C SER A 209 7.52 -8.36 11.40
N PHE A 210 6.84 -7.64 10.51
CA PHE A 210 5.41 -7.35 10.63
C PHE A 210 4.57 -8.63 10.79
N ALA A 211 4.96 -9.71 10.11
CA ALA A 211 4.20 -10.96 10.10
C ALA A 211 4.38 -11.82 11.37
N ILE A 212 5.40 -11.56 12.20
CA ILE A 212 5.85 -12.54 13.21
C ILE A 212 6.05 -11.92 14.58
N SER A 213 6.79 -10.83 14.70
CA SER A 213 7.18 -10.30 16.00
C SER A 213 7.38 -8.78 15.93
N GLU A 214 6.25 -8.08 15.94
CA GLU A 214 6.23 -6.61 16.03
C GLU A 214 6.73 -6.11 17.40
N LYS A 215 6.51 -6.91 18.44
CA LYS A 215 6.88 -6.61 19.83
C LYS A 215 8.29 -7.06 20.19
N ALA A 216 9.14 -7.38 19.20
CA ALA A 216 10.52 -7.86 19.42
C ALA A 216 11.31 -7.04 20.44
N PHE A 217 11.17 -5.71 20.39
CA PHE A 217 11.87 -4.79 21.30
C PHE A 217 11.56 -5.06 22.77
N PHE A 218 10.28 -5.28 23.11
CA PHE A 218 9.85 -5.53 24.49
C PHE A 218 10.53 -6.78 25.04
N PHE A 219 10.41 -7.91 24.33
CA PHE A 219 11.05 -9.17 24.72
C PHE A 219 12.57 -9.05 24.78
N GLY A 220 13.18 -8.36 23.80
CA GLY A 220 14.61 -8.16 23.81
C GLY A 220 15.10 -7.41 25.05
N LYS A 221 14.36 -6.40 25.51
CA LYS A 221 14.68 -5.68 26.76
C LYS A 221 14.49 -6.51 28.01
N VAL A 222 13.49 -7.38 28.05
CA VAL A 222 13.30 -8.32 29.16
C VAL A 222 14.51 -9.27 29.25
N PHE A 223 14.92 -9.88 28.13
CA PHE A 223 16.04 -10.83 28.15
C PHE A 223 17.42 -10.18 28.40
N GLU A 224 17.62 -8.93 27.99
CA GLU A 224 18.83 -8.17 28.37
C GLU A 224 18.96 -8.03 29.90
N GLN A 225 17.86 -7.96 30.66
CA GLN A 225 17.90 -7.90 32.13
C GLN A 225 18.33 -9.21 32.79
N PHE A 226 18.29 -10.33 32.06
CA PHE A 226 18.74 -11.64 32.53
C PHE A 226 20.17 -11.97 32.05
N ASP A 227 20.93 -10.97 31.60
CA ASP A 227 22.27 -11.13 31.01
C ASP A 227 22.31 -12.10 29.82
N ILE A 228 21.17 -12.30 29.15
CA ILE A 228 21.11 -13.12 27.94
C ILE A 228 21.57 -12.27 26.76
N PRO A 229 22.54 -12.74 25.95
CA PRO A 229 22.94 -12.03 24.75
C PRO A 229 21.79 -12.04 23.72
N VAL A 230 21.15 -10.90 23.49
CA VAL A 230 20.02 -10.76 22.55
C VAL A 230 20.45 -10.09 21.25
N HIS A 231 19.91 -10.56 20.13
CA HIS A 231 19.99 -9.90 18.85
C HIS A 231 18.60 -9.82 18.20
N ILE A 232 18.10 -8.60 18.03
CA ILE A 232 16.88 -8.37 17.26
C ILE A 232 17.27 -8.19 15.80
N ASP A 233 16.80 -9.11 14.97
CA ASP A 233 17.14 -9.17 13.56
C ASP A 233 16.02 -8.56 12.71
N ASN A 234 16.32 -7.64 11.79
CA ASN A 234 15.33 -7.13 10.85
C ASN A 234 15.38 -7.92 9.53
N VAL A 235 14.24 -7.95 8.84
CA VAL A 235 14.16 -8.42 7.45
C VAL A 235 15.12 -7.62 6.56
N GLN A 236 15.86 -8.34 5.72
CA GLN A 236 16.81 -7.81 4.76
C GLN A 236 16.29 -7.98 3.33
N GLU A 237 16.83 -7.22 2.37
CA GLU A 237 16.46 -7.36 0.95
C GLU A 237 16.66 -8.79 0.43
N ARG A 238 17.75 -9.45 0.86
CA ARG A 238 18.03 -10.85 0.49
C ARG A 238 16.96 -11.82 0.98
N ASP A 239 16.28 -11.52 2.08
CA ASP A 239 15.24 -12.37 2.64
C ASP A 239 14.02 -12.40 1.71
N ILE A 240 13.72 -11.29 1.04
CA ILE A 240 12.62 -11.27 0.06
C ILE A 240 12.99 -12.14 -1.15
N MET A 241 14.21 -12.00 -1.65
CA MET A 241 14.70 -12.75 -2.81
C MET A 241 14.79 -14.26 -2.55
N GLU A 242 15.19 -14.65 -1.34
CA GLU A 242 15.29 -16.05 -0.93
C GLU A 242 13.94 -16.67 -0.56
N GLY A 243 13.02 -15.87 0.00
CA GLY A 243 11.69 -16.33 0.38
C GLY A 243 10.74 -16.47 -0.81
N GLN A 244 10.82 -15.59 -1.82
CA GLN A 244 9.84 -15.52 -2.91
C GLN A 244 9.68 -16.83 -3.69
N PRO A 245 10.75 -17.57 -4.04
CA PRO A 245 10.63 -18.83 -4.78
C PRO A 245 9.95 -19.96 -3.99
N LEU A 246 9.83 -19.83 -2.66
CA LEU A 246 9.21 -20.87 -1.82
C LEU A 246 7.69 -20.80 -1.82
N PHE A 247 7.10 -19.74 -2.37
CA PHE A 247 5.67 -19.59 -2.48
C PHE A 247 5.21 -19.96 -3.89
N PRO A 248 4.45 -21.06 -4.06
CA PRO A 248 3.89 -21.44 -5.37
C PRO A 248 2.71 -20.55 -5.78
N ILE A 249 2.28 -19.64 -4.90
CA ILE A 249 1.18 -18.71 -5.07
C ILE A 249 1.63 -17.31 -4.68
N ASP A 250 0.99 -16.29 -5.26
CA ASP A 250 1.26 -14.90 -4.91
C ASP A 250 1.04 -14.68 -3.40
N THR A 251 2.09 -14.26 -2.71
CA THR A 251 2.12 -14.11 -1.25
C THR A 251 2.55 -12.68 -0.90
N CYS A 252 1.99 -12.11 0.17
CA CYS A 252 2.32 -10.74 0.57
C CYS A 252 3.81 -10.60 0.95
N ALA A 253 4.43 -9.49 0.54
CA ALA A 253 5.85 -9.21 0.79
C ALA A 253 6.30 -9.38 2.25
N PRO A 254 5.50 -9.04 3.29
CA PRO A 254 5.88 -9.31 4.68
C PRO A 254 6.08 -10.80 4.98
N ASN A 255 5.23 -11.69 4.44
CA ASN A 255 5.34 -13.13 4.64
C ASN A 255 6.52 -13.72 3.85
N ILE A 256 6.75 -13.20 2.64
CA ILE A 256 7.92 -13.54 1.83
C ILE A 256 9.21 -13.19 2.58
N GLY A 257 9.31 -11.93 3.06
CA GLY A 257 10.47 -11.45 3.80
C GLY A 257 10.69 -12.19 5.11
N ALA A 258 9.62 -12.51 5.85
CA ALA A 258 9.74 -13.30 7.08
C ALA A 258 10.22 -14.74 6.81
N THR A 259 9.75 -15.35 5.72
CA THR A 259 10.18 -16.70 5.31
C THR A 259 11.65 -16.73 4.95
N GLY A 260 12.13 -15.80 4.13
CA GLY A 260 13.56 -15.72 3.84
C GLY A 260 14.40 -15.34 5.05
N GLN A 261 13.88 -14.50 5.94
CA GLN A 261 14.54 -14.16 7.21
C GLN A 261 14.75 -15.43 8.04
N PHE A 262 13.78 -16.34 8.09
CA PHE A 262 13.94 -17.62 8.76
C PHE A 262 14.93 -18.54 8.08
N LEU A 263 14.91 -18.66 6.76
CA LEU A 263 15.90 -19.46 6.03
C LEU A 263 17.33 -18.97 6.32
N ARG A 264 17.51 -17.65 6.29
CA ARG A 264 18.77 -16.99 6.61
C ARG A 264 19.19 -17.28 8.04
N LEU A 265 18.32 -17.00 9.01
CA LEU A 265 18.63 -17.23 10.42
C LEU A 265 18.93 -18.70 10.68
N ALA A 266 18.19 -19.65 10.11
CA ALA A 266 18.46 -21.08 10.25
C ALA A 266 19.84 -21.51 9.74
N ARG A 267 20.46 -20.75 8.82
CA ARG A 267 21.80 -20.98 8.29
C ARG A 267 22.91 -20.23 9.04
N GLU A 268 22.55 -19.27 9.88
CA GLU A 268 23.50 -18.46 10.63
C GLU A 268 23.79 -19.06 12.01
N GLN A 269 24.99 -18.80 12.53
CA GLN A 269 25.36 -19.25 13.88
C GLN A 269 24.69 -18.36 14.94
N HIS A 270 23.87 -18.94 15.79
CA HIS A 270 23.26 -18.36 17.00
C HIS A 270 22.91 -19.50 17.98
N GLY A 271 22.39 -19.14 19.17
CA GLY A 271 21.96 -20.12 20.16
C GLY A 271 20.53 -20.60 19.91
N ILE A 272 19.56 -19.69 20.02
CA ILE A 272 18.13 -19.97 19.90
C ILE A 272 17.48 -18.87 19.08
N ILE A 273 16.54 -19.23 18.21
CA ILE A 273 15.60 -18.29 17.59
C ILE A 273 14.32 -18.31 18.41
N MET A 274 13.89 -17.15 18.91
CA MET A 274 12.64 -17.00 19.65
C MET A 274 11.65 -16.17 18.83
N LEU A 275 10.43 -16.69 18.71
CA LEU A 275 9.33 -16.11 17.94
C LEU A 275 8.22 -15.68 18.90
N PRO A 276 8.36 -14.54 19.59
CA PRO A 276 7.36 -14.14 20.56
C PRO A 276 6.11 -13.60 19.85
N GLN A 277 4.97 -14.21 20.14
CA GLN A 277 3.65 -13.70 19.76
C GLN A 277 2.86 -13.37 21.03
N ILE A 278 2.22 -12.21 21.04
CA ILE A 278 1.25 -11.83 22.06
C ILE A 278 -0.08 -11.75 21.33
N ASP A 279 -0.88 -12.80 21.45
CA ASP A 279 -2.18 -12.86 20.78
C ASP A 279 -3.24 -12.10 21.58
N PHE A 280 -3.16 -12.15 22.91
CA PHE A 280 -4.08 -11.47 23.82
C PHE A 280 -3.32 -10.92 25.03
N LEU A 281 -3.58 -9.66 25.38
CA LEU A 281 -3.20 -9.10 26.67
C LEU A 281 -4.44 -9.13 27.56
N PRO A 282 -4.41 -9.76 28.74
CA PRO A 282 -5.52 -9.70 29.66
C PRO A 282 -5.63 -8.27 30.19
N VAL A 283 -6.60 -7.54 29.67
CA VAL A 283 -7.11 -6.31 30.24
C VAL A 283 -8.25 -6.71 31.17
N GLU A 284 -8.09 -6.45 32.47
CA GLU A 284 -9.19 -6.61 33.42
C GLU A 284 -10.28 -5.58 33.06
N GLY A 285 -11.32 -6.05 32.37
CA GLY A 285 -12.46 -5.24 31.96
C GLY A 285 -12.15 -4.32 30.77
N GLU A 286 -12.97 -4.46 29.72
CA GLU A 286 -13.01 -3.53 28.57
C GLU A 286 -11.77 -3.52 27.67
N SER A 287 -11.48 -4.64 27.01
CA SER A 287 -11.16 -4.61 25.57
C SER A 287 -10.99 -6.02 25.05
N VAL A 288 -12.13 -6.61 24.70
CA VAL A 288 -12.20 -7.52 23.55
C VAL A 288 -13.24 -6.87 22.64
N GLY A 289 -12.77 -5.88 21.88
CA GLY A 289 -13.51 -5.27 20.77
C GLY A 289 -13.38 -6.13 19.53
#